data_AF-A0AAV4XNW8-F1
#
_entry.id   AF-A0AAV4XNW8-F1
#
_cell.length_a   1.000
_cell.length_b   1.000
_cell.length_c   1.000
_cell.angle_alpha   90.00
_cell.angle_beta   90.00
_cell.angle_gamma   90.00
#
_symmetry.space_group_name_H-M   'P 1'
#
loop_
_entity.id
_entity.type
_entity.pdbx_description
1 polymer ?
#
loop_
_entity_poly.entity_id
_entity_poly.type
_entity_poly.pdbx_seq_one_letter_code
_entity_poly.pdbx_strand_id
1 'polypeptide(L)'
;METPGYNLPKRHLKNFTADADQHREITTYLKTTNMEYFCNYSEKSSTSESRTKGLPISYTEDEIAEALKVLVRFKIDKVIQLSNLKIKARIPVWQLTYLRCEENEKIFDINRLLYLTVRVEI
;
A
#
# COMPACT_ATOMS: atom_id res chain seq x y z
N MET A 1 -40.94 6.50 -9.64
CA MET A 1 -39.49 6.23 -9.76
C MET A 1 -38.89 6.52 -8.40
N GLU A 2 -38.66 5.45 -7.65
CA GLU A 2 -38.08 5.47 -6.31
C GLU A 2 -36.55 5.54 -6.39
N THR A 3 -35.92 6.30 -5.50
CA THR A 3 -34.83 5.82 -4.65
C THR A 3 -34.77 6.70 -3.38
N PRO A 4 -34.44 6.12 -2.22
CA PRO A 4 -34.96 6.54 -0.93
C PRO A 4 -33.96 7.37 -0.11
N GLY A 5 -34.48 8.07 0.88
CA GLY A 5 -33.75 9.01 1.72
C GLY A 5 -32.70 8.40 2.64
N TYR A 6 -31.79 9.26 3.06
CA TYR A 6 -31.07 9.11 4.32
C TYR A 6 -31.40 10.29 5.23
N ASN A 7 -32.46 10.10 6.01
CA ASN A 7 -32.64 10.79 7.28
C ASN A 7 -31.63 10.18 8.25
N LEU A 8 -30.61 10.92 8.70
CA LEU A 8 -29.78 10.50 9.84
C LEU A 8 -29.56 11.69 10.79
N PRO A 9 -30.31 11.79 11.90
CA PRO A 9 -29.94 12.63 13.01
C PRO A 9 -29.15 11.79 14.02
N LYS A 10 -27.84 11.62 13.83
CA LYS A 10 -26.94 11.13 14.89
C LYS A 10 -25.57 11.79 14.77
N ARG A 11 -25.11 12.41 15.87
CA ARG A 11 -23.76 12.98 15.99
C ARG A 11 -22.75 11.83 15.98
N HIS A 12 -21.89 11.76 14.96
CA HIS A 12 -20.80 10.80 14.90
C HIS A 12 -19.51 11.52 15.34
N LEU A 13 -18.76 10.95 16.29
CA LEU A 13 -17.48 11.50 16.73
C LEU A 13 -16.36 10.89 15.87
N LYS A 14 -15.56 11.74 15.20
CA LYS A 14 -14.38 11.29 14.46
C LYS A 14 -13.20 11.22 15.41
N ASN A 15 -12.74 10.01 15.75
CA ASN A 15 -11.58 9.82 16.60
C ASN A 15 -10.28 9.88 15.80
N PHE A 16 -9.38 10.78 16.19
CA PHE A 16 -8.01 10.83 15.73
C PHE A 16 -7.10 10.51 16.92
N THR A 17 -6.80 9.24 17.15
CA THR A 17 -5.89 8.82 18.23
C THR A 17 -4.53 8.50 17.65
N ALA A 18 -3.49 9.21 18.09
CA ALA A 18 -2.12 9.03 17.61
C ALA A 18 -1.41 7.82 18.26
N ASP A 19 -1.96 7.30 19.37
CA ASP A 19 -1.35 6.24 20.18
C ASP A 19 -2.30 5.04 20.38
N ALA A 20 -1.73 3.84 20.45
CA ALA A 20 -2.47 2.58 20.49
C ALA A 20 -3.21 2.38 21.82
N ASP A 21 -2.65 2.85 22.93
CA ASP A 21 -3.26 2.74 24.25
C ASP A 21 -4.45 3.70 24.38
N GLN A 22 -4.31 4.94 23.88
CA GLN A 22 -5.41 5.89 23.79
C GLN A 22 -6.54 5.39 22.89
N HIS A 23 -6.20 4.74 21.77
CA HIS A 23 -7.19 4.13 20.90
C HIS A 23 -7.99 3.04 21.63
N ARG A 24 -7.31 2.19 22.41
CA ARG A 24 -7.96 1.11 23.17
C ARG A 24 -8.89 1.67 24.24
N GLU A 25 -8.47 2.70 24.98
CA GLU A 25 -9.28 3.32 26.03
C GLU A 25 -10.55 3.94 25.46
N ILE A 26 -10.43 4.74 24.39
CA ILE A 26 -11.56 5.41 23.74
C ILE A 26 -12.50 4.40 23.06
N THR A 27 -11.95 3.36 22.42
CA THR A 27 -12.75 2.27 21.82
C THR A 27 -13.54 1.51 22.90
N THR A 28 -12.95 1.29 24.07
CA THR A 28 -13.61 0.62 25.19
C THR A 28 -14.74 1.49 25.76
N TYR A 29 -14.51 2.80 25.87
CA TYR A 29 -15.53 3.75 26.30
C TYR A 29 -16.73 3.81 25.34
N LEU A 30 -16.46 3.87 24.02
CA LEU A 30 -17.51 3.95 23.00
C LEU A 30 -18.34 2.67 22.89
N LYS A 31 -17.71 1.50 23.07
CA LYS A 31 -18.42 0.22 23.17
C LYS A 31 -19.33 0.16 24.41
N THR A 32 -18.83 0.62 25.56
CA THR A 32 -19.59 0.64 26.81
C THR A 32 -20.81 1.57 26.74
N THR A 33 -20.69 2.67 25.99
CA THR A 33 -21.77 3.66 25.81
C THR A 33 -22.68 3.38 24.61
N ASN A 34 -22.50 2.23 23.93
CA ASN A 34 -23.23 1.80 22.74
C ASN A 34 -23.33 2.89 21.64
N MET A 35 -22.26 3.68 21.50
CA MET A 35 -22.15 4.71 20.49
C MET A 35 -21.52 4.12 19.23
N GLU A 36 -22.13 4.36 18.08
CA GLU A 36 -21.55 4.00 16.78
C GLU A 36 -20.32 4.87 16.51
N TYR A 37 -19.17 4.23 16.25
CA TYR A 37 -17.93 4.91 15.92
C TYR A 37 -17.27 4.29 14.70
N PHE A 38 -16.66 5.13 13.87
CA PHE A 38 -15.82 4.70 12.75
C PHE A 38 -14.35 4.80 13.18
N CYS A 39 -13.69 3.64 13.26
CA CYS A 39 -12.25 3.60 13.42
C CYS A 39 -11.59 3.84 12.07
N ASN A 40 -11.29 5.09 11.76
CA ASN A 40 -10.30 5.39 10.74
C ASN A 40 -8.94 5.13 11.39
N TYR A 41 -8.34 3.97 11.12
CA TYR A 41 -6.93 3.76 11.43
C TYR A 41 -6.17 4.90 10.74
N SER A 42 -5.65 5.87 11.51
CA SER A 42 -4.80 6.91 10.94
C SER A 42 -3.56 6.23 10.42
N GLU A 43 -3.42 6.19 9.10
CA GLU A 43 -2.16 6.12 8.35
C GLU A 43 -1.01 5.47 9.12
N LYS A 44 -1.12 4.15 9.37
CA LYS A 44 0.08 3.33 9.53
C LYS A 44 0.85 3.48 8.23
N SER A 45 1.76 4.45 8.16
CA SER A 45 2.76 4.65 7.10
C SER A 45 2.31 4.02 5.77
N SER A 46 1.29 4.60 5.12
CA SER A 46 0.50 3.86 4.11
C SER A 46 1.43 3.22 3.10
N THR A 47 1.56 1.90 3.13
CA THR A 47 2.33 1.19 2.12
C THR A 47 1.57 1.28 0.80
N SER A 48 2.29 1.59 -0.26
CA SER A 48 1.80 1.58 -1.63
C SER A 48 2.39 0.40 -2.37
N GLU A 49 1.65 -0.10 -3.35
CA GLU A 49 2.09 -1.19 -4.19
C GLU A 49 2.15 -0.72 -5.64
N SER A 50 3.17 -1.16 -6.37
CA SER A 50 3.26 -0.98 -7.81
C SER A 50 3.74 -2.27 -8.48
N ARG A 51 3.49 -2.39 -9.77
CA ARG A 51 3.92 -3.50 -10.60
C ARG A 51 4.92 -3.03 -11.63
N THR A 52 6.08 -3.66 -11.65
CA THR A 52 7.13 -3.41 -12.64
C THR A 52 7.16 -4.55 -13.66
N LYS A 53 7.03 -4.18 -14.93
CA LYS A 53 7.14 -5.07 -16.09
C LYS A 53 8.42 -4.77 -16.87
N GLY A 54 8.90 -5.74 -17.64
CA GLY A 54 10.08 -5.61 -18.49
C GLY A 54 11.37 -6.17 -17.87
N LEU A 55 11.32 -6.63 -16.62
CA LEU A 55 12.42 -7.33 -15.96
C LEU A 55 12.28 -8.86 -16.17
N PRO A 56 13.33 -9.54 -16.68
CA PRO A 56 13.41 -10.99 -16.79
C PRO A 56 13.12 -11.71 -15.48
N ILE A 57 12.59 -12.93 -15.60
CA ILE A 57 12.36 -13.80 -14.45
C ILE A 57 13.65 -14.35 -13.83
N SER A 58 14.79 -14.21 -14.52
CA SER A 58 16.10 -14.69 -14.10
C SER A 58 16.71 -13.85 -12.98
N TYR A 59 16.27 -12.60 -12.83
CA TYR A 59 16.67 -11.76 -11.70
C TYR A 59 16.03 -12.29 -10.40
N THR A 60 16.68 -11.96 -9.30
CA THR A 60 16.20 -12.25 -7.94
C THR A 60 15.53 -11.03 -7.32
N GLU A 61 14.71 -11.27 -6.30
CA GLU A 61 14.06 -10.20 -5.53
C GLU A 61 15.10 -9.26 -4.90
N ASP A 62 16.20 -9.82 -4.40
CA ASP A 62 17.30 -9.07 -3.78
C ASP A 62 18.05 -8.19 -4.78
N GLU A 63 18.35 -8.69 -5.99
CA GLU A 63 19.01 -7.90 -7.04
C GLU A 63 18.16 -6.69 -7.45
N ILE A 64 16.84 -6.88 -7.58
CA ILE A 64 15.92 -5.80 -7.93
C ILE A 64 15.77 -4.82 -6.77
N ALA A 65 15.66 -5.31 -5.54
CA ALA A 65 15.58 -4.47 -4.35
C ALA A 65 16.84 -3.60 -4.21
N GLU A 66 18.02 -4.19 -4.40
CA GLU A 66 19.30 -3.47 -4.33
C GLU A 66 19.43 -2.45 -5.46
N ALA A 67 19.03 -2.80 -6.68
CA ALA A 67 19.01 -1.86 -7.80
C ALA A 67 18.11 -0.65 -7.52
N LEU A 68 16.92 -0.85 -6.95
CA LEU A 68 16.00 0.23 -6.60
C LEU A 68 16.53 1.11 -5.46
N LYS A 69 17.22 0.50 -4.47
CA LYS A 69 17.88 1.23 -3.38
C LYS A 69 19.06 2.06 -3.87
N VAL A 70 19.95 1.48 -4.68
CA VAL A 70 21.19 2.12 -5.12
C VAL A 70 20.93 3.17 -6.20
N LEU A 71 20.17 2.81 -7.23
CA LEU A 71 19.98 3.67 -8.40
C LEU A 71 18.97 4.79 -8.15
N VAL A 72 17.99 4.55 -7.29
CA VAL A 72 16.83 5.44 -7.15
C VAL A 72 16.59 5.91 -5.72
N ARG A 73 17.38 5.41 -4.75
CA ARG A 73 17.28 5.76 -3.32
C ARG A 73 15.88 5.50 -2.73
N PHE A 74 15.14 4.56 -3.31
CA PHE A 74 13.81 4.24 -2.82
C PHE A 74 13.86 3.37 -1.58
N LYS A 75 12.93 3.67 -0.66
CA LYS A 75 12.68 2.85 0.52
C LYS A 75 11.67 1.77 0.15
N ILE A 76 12.18 0.72 -0.48
CA ILE A 76 11.42 -0.49 -0.80
C ILE A 76 11.32 -1.36 0.45
N ASP A 77 10.10 -1.71 0.82
CA ASP A 77 9.79 -2.62 1.93
C ASP A 77 9.86 -4.07 1.45
N LYS A 78 9.29 -4.35 0.27
CA LYS A 78 9.25 -5.70 -0.29
C LYS A 78 9.27 -5.70 -1.82
N VAL A 79 9.97 -6.69 -2.39
CA VAL A 79 9.92 -7.04 -3.81
C VAL A 79 9.43 -8.47 -3.92
N ILE A 80 8.47 -8.73 -4.81
CA ILE A 80 7.91 -10.07 -5.01
C ILE A 80 7.83 -10.37 -6.50
N GLN A 81 8.33 -11.54 -6.91
CA GLN A 81 8.04 -12.04 -8.24
C GLN A 81 6.63 -12.63 -8.31
N LEU A 82 5.76 -12.06 -9.15
CA LEU A 82 4.42 -12.61 -9.31
C LEU A 82 4.46 -13.97 -10.01
N SER A 83 3.47 -14.80 -9.71
CA SER A 83 3.26 -16.09 -10.37
C SER A 83 1.84 -16.19 -10.91
N ASN A 84 1.69 -16.88 -12.03
CA ASN A 84 0.38 -17.23 -12.53
C ASN A 84 -0.19 -18.36 -11.67
N LEU A 85 -1.25 -18.06 -10.91
CA LEU A 85 -1.87 -19.02 -10.00
C LEU A 85 -2.39 -20.28 -10.70
N LYS A 86 -2.83 -20.18 -11.96
CA LYS A 86 -3.37 -21.32 -12.72
C LYS A 86 -2.29 -22.32 -13.12
N ILE A 87 -1.13 -21.81 -13.53
CA ILE A 87 -0.04 -22.61 -14.11
C ILE A 87 1.10 -22.80 -13.09
N LYS A 88 1.03 -22.14 -11.94
CA LYS A 88 2.06 -22.05 -10.89
C LYS A 88 3.44 -21.64 -11.43
N ALA A 89 3.46 -20.92 -12.53
CA ALA A 89 4.68 -20.46 -13.20
C ALA A 89 4.96 -19.00 -12.88
N ARG A 90 6.24 -18.66 -12.68
CA ARG A 90 6.68 -17.27 -12.50
C ARG A 90 6.38 -16.45 -13.76
N ILE A 91 5.92 -15.22 -13.56
CA ILE A 91 5.69 -14.27 -14.66
C ILE A 91 6.70 -13.13 -14.57
N PRO A 92 7.05 -12.48 -15.70
CA PRO A 92 7.97 -11.34 -15.73
C PRO A 92 7.28 -10.06 -15.25
N VAL A 93 6.64 -10.14 -14.08
CA VAL A 93 5.95 -9.04 -13.41
C VAL A 93 6.37 -9.08 -11.95
N TRP A 94 6.87 -7.94 -11.48
CA TRP A 94 7.41 -7.77 -10.15
C TRP A 94 6.53 -6.82 -9.37
N GLN A 95 6.09 -7.22 -8.18
CA GLN A 95 5.34 -6.36 -7.28
C GLN A 95 6.31 -5.71 -6.29
N LEU A 96 6.21 -4.39 -6.15
CA LEU A 96 7.01 -3.58 -5.24
C LEU A 96 6.08 -3.00 -4.17
N THR A 97 6.40 -3.23 -2.91
CA THR A 97 5.74 -2.60 -1.76
C THR A 97 6.70 -1.59 -1.16
N TYR A 98 6.24 -0.37 -0.95
CA TYR A 98 7.05 0.73 -0.46
C TYR A 98 6.23 1.69 0.41
N LEU A 99 6.90 2.44 1.27
CA LEU A 99 6.23 3.48 2.05
C LEU A 99 5.80 4.62 1.15
N ARG A 100 4.57 5.12 1.30
CA ARG A 100 4.14 6.31 0.57
C ARG A 100 4.86 7.54 1.11
N CYS A 101 5.76 8.09 0.30
CA CYS A 101 6.42 9.38 0.52
C CYS A 101 6.73 10.02 -0.84
N GLU A 102 6.94 11.34 -0.86
CA GLU A 102 7.22 12.08 -2.11
C GLU A 102 8.42 11.52 -2.87
N GLU A 103 9.45 10.99 -2.19
CA GLU A 103 10.57 10.37 -2.88
C GLU A 103 10.14 9.11 -3.62
N ASN A 104 9.36 8.24 -2.98
CA ASN A 104 8.94 6.97 -3.57
C ASN A 104 7.84 7.14 -4.64
N GLU A 105 7.12 8.26 -4.67
CA GLU A 105 6.17 8.56 -5.76
C GLU A 105 6.87 8.72 -7.12
N LYS A 106 8.17 9.03 -7.14
CA LYS A 106 8.98 9.09 -8.38
C LYS A 106 9.21 7.72 -9.03
N ILE A 107 8.74 6.63 -8.43
CA ILE A 107 8.86 5.29 -8.99
C ILE A 107 8.14 5.15 -10.34
N PHE A 108 7.07 5.93 -10.54
CA PHE A 108 6.32 5.96 -11.78
C PHE A 108 7.09 6.65 -12.93
N ASP A 109 8.11 7.45 -12.61
CA ASP A 109 8.97 8.10 -13.60
C ASP A 109 10.10 7.17 -14.09
N ILE A 110 10.30 6.00 -13.45
CA ILE A 110 11.31 5.03 -13.89
C ILE A 110 10.87 4.38 -15.20
N ASN A 111 11.67 4.59 -16.23
CA ASN A 111 11.59 3.87 -17.49
C ASN A 111 12.79 2.93 -17.73
N ARG A 112 13.83 2.98 -16.89
CA ARG A 112 15.03 2.16 -17.00
C ARG A 112 15.49 1.64 -15.63
N LEU A 113 15.73 0.34 -15.54
CA LEU A 113 16.30 -0.33 -14.37
C LEU A 113 17.18 -1.49 -14.83
N LEU A 114 18.35 -1.70 -14.20
CA LEU A 114 19.28 -2.79 -14.55
C LEU A 114 19.61 -2.84 -16.07
N TYR A 115 19.82 -1.66 -16.69
CA TYR A 115 20.06 -1.48 -18.13
C TYR A 115 18.90 -1.90 -19.06
N LEU A 116 17.74 -2.27 -18.50
CA LEU A 116 16.56 -2.68 -19.25
C LEU A 116 15.50 -1.58 -19.24
N THR A 117 14.66 -1.58 -20.27
CA THR A 117 13.47 -0.72 -20.31
C THR A 117 12.39 -1.37 -19.45
N VAL A 118 11.87 -0.62 -18.49
CA VAL A 118 10.82 -1.09 -17.58
C VAL A 118 9.59 -0.20 -17.67
N ARG A 119 8.43 -0.75 -17.31
CA ARG A 119 7.20 -0.01 -17.15
C ARG A 119 6.63 -0.27 -15.76
N VAL A 120 6.37 0.80 -15.03
CA VAL A 120 5.74 0.76 -13.71
C VAL A 120 4.25 1.10 -13.85
N GLU A 121 3.40 0.30 -13.21
CA GLU A 121 1.94 0.41 -13.22
C GLU A 121 1.39 0.27 -11.79
N ILE A 122 0.18 0.78 -11.52
CA ILE A 122 -0.55 0.61 -10.25
C ILE A 122 -1.39 -0.67 -10.33
#